data_AF-A0A8J3MFB1-F1
#
_entry.id   AF-A0A8J3MFB1-F1
#
_cell.length_a   1.000
_cell.length_b   1.000
_cell.length_c   1.000
_cell.angle_alpha   90.00
_cell.angle_beta   90.00
_cell.angle_gamma   90.00
#
_symmetry.space_group_name_H-M   'P 1'
#
loop_
_entity.id
_entity.type
_entity.pdbx_description
1 polymer ?
#
loop_
_entity_poly.entity_id
_entity_poly.type
_entity_poly.pdbx_seq_one_letter_code
_entity_poly.pdbx_strand_id
1 'polypeptide(L)'
;MSSFPAQAARVRDAKLPLRRRLLALRECVLHFAPYGFRATWHHLVVNAGLPVYLEEDADSLVRAVDELEEARQLWLAETHAYKSRRLQEKAAGRRQPRRSEGWHTWLEWLAFCPDPQLHPRERLVTVVHRLLTAYRSEATSADVCPACEAPRPSLPCLSCGVYSWSPAAYPRNPAGVQPSDTPGIGLPWQLIWHRAVPRDTTVGGGDIAELRAEFTPTSQDGLFGIFQLYVRNVAVGDATTTALYPHFQDLRNLYDAAERPGSRGPEPLILGDTFDHLEMTLETTRQDMIFAFTTRPEWGAPPPWAPWAGRRMRLLVRRSEVINAWREAEPQFRQFLTWL
;
A
#
# COMPACT_ATOMS: atom_id res chain seq x y z
N MET A 1 26.38 2.61 2.49
CA MET A 1 25.05 3.18 2.84
C MET A 1 25.19 3.89 4.18
N SER A 2 24.55 5.06 4.34
CA SER A 2 24.48 5.76 5.65
C SER A 2 23.63 4.97 6.64
N SER A 3 23.85 5.16 7.94
CA SER A 3 23.13 4.45 9.00
C SER A 3 21.70 4.96 9.20
N PHE A 4 20.84 4.17 9.84
CA PHE A 4 19.47 4.56 10.19
C PHE A 4 19.41 5.93 10.90
N PRO A 5 20.18 6.21 11.98
CA PRO A 5 20.10 7.52 12.65
C PRO A 5 20.46 8.70 11.75
N ALA A 6 21.42 8.51 10.84
CA ALA A 6 21.79 9.54 9.87
C ALA A 6 20.67 9.81 8.86
N GLN A 7 19.97 8.77 8.42
CA GLN A 7 18.81 8.93 7.54
C GLN A 7 17.62 9.55 8.29
N ALA A 8 17.35 9.12 9.51
CA ALA A 8 16.28 9.68 10.34
C ALA A 8 16.49 11.18 10.60
N ALA A 9 17.72 11.61 10.88
CA ALA A 9 18.07 13.02 10.99
C ALA A 9 17.76 13.80 9.69
N ARG A 10 18.03 13.21 8.51
CA ARG A 10 17.69 13.82 7.22
C ARG A 10 16.19 13.87 6.95
N VAL A 11 15.39 12.94 7.48
CA VAL A 11 13.92 13.03 7.38
C VAL A 11 13.40 14.22 8.19
N ARG A 12 13.98 14.45 9.37
CA ARG A 12 13.59 15.55 10.29
C ARG A 12 14.15 16.92 9.90
N ASP A 13 15.18 16.96 9.05
CA ASP A 13 15.77 18.22 8.59
C ASP A 13 14.84 18.98 7.63
N ALA A 14 14.13 19.96 8.16
CA ALA A 14 13.21 20.83 7.43
C ALA A 14 13.90 21.68 6.34
N LYS A 15 15.24 21.83 6.37
CA LYS A 15 15.99 22.57 5.33
C LYS A 15 16.21 21.74 4.06
N LEU A 16 16.00 20.42 4.13
CA LEU A 16 16.13 19.56 2.96
C LEU A 16 14.84 19.58 2.11
N PRO A 17 14.97 19.55 0.78
CA PRO A 17 13.82 19.35 -0.11
C PRO A 17 13.02 18.10 0.28
N LEU A 18 11.68 18.16 0.22
CA LEU A 18 10.76 17.07 0.61
C LEU A 18 11.11 15.75 -0.07
N ARG A 19 11.50 15.78 -1.34
CA ARG A 19 11.96 14.60 -2.08
C ARG A 19 13.19 13.93 -1.45
N ARG A 20 14.14 14.70 -0.92
CA ARG A 20 15.34 14.15 -0.24
C ARG A 20 14.96 13.54 1.11
N ARG A 21 14.04 14.19 1.84
CA ARG A 21 13.49 13.68 3.11
C ARG A 21 12.76 12.35 2.89
N LEU A 22 11.94 12.26 1.84
CA LEU A 22 11.27 11.01 1.43
C LEU A 22 12.23 9.86 1.11
N LEU A 23 13.29 10.14 0.35
CA LEU A 23 14.31 9.14 0.04
C LEU A 23 15.01 8.66 1.31
N ALA A 24 15.33 9.56 2.24
CA ALA A 24 15.89 9.19 3.53
C ALA A 24 14.93 8.30 4.35
N LEU A 25 13.61 8.56 4.31
CA LEU A 25 12.61 7.70 4.96
C LEU A 25 12.60 6.29 4.35
N ARG A 26 12.64 6.18 3.02
CA ARG A 26 12.73 4.87 2.33
C ARG A 26 13.98 4.09 2.74
N GLU A 27 15.11 4.77 2.87
CA GLU A 27 16.35 4.17 3.40
C GLU A 27 16.20 3.73 4.86
N CYS A 28 15.46 4.46 5.70
CA CYS A 28 15.14 4.02 7.06
C CYS A 28 14.36 2.69 7.06
N VAL A 29 13.38 2.53 6.16
CA VAL A 29 12.60 1.29 6.02
C VAL A 29 13.48 0.14 5.52
N LEU A 30 14.50 0.41 4.68
CA LEU A 30 15.48 -0.62 4.28
C LEU A 30 16.34 -1.13 5.44
N HIS A 31 16.47 -0.37 6.54
CA HIS A 31 17.22 -0.78 7.73
C HIS A 31 16.36 -1.47 8.80
N PHE A 32 15.04 -1.28 8.74
CA PHE A 32 14.09 -1.86 9.69
C PHE A 32 12.71 -1.98 9.02
N ALA A 33 12.32 -3.21 8.71
CA ALA A 33 11.06 -3.51 8.06
C ALA A 33 10.34 -4.67 8.77
N PRO A 34 9.73 -4.44 9.95
CA PRO A 34 9.15 -5.51 10.76
C PRO A 34 8.15 -6.39 10.00
N TYR A 35 7.43 -5.87 9.00
CA TYR A 35 6.47 -6.64 8.19
C TYR A 35 7.01 -7.08 6.82
N GLY A 36 8.30 -6.88 6.55
CA GLY A 36 8.82 -6.84 5.18
C GLY A 36 8.67 -5.45 4.58
N PHE A 37 9.48 -5.15 3.56
CA PHE A 37 9.63 -3.79 3.05
C PHE A 37 8.30 -3.18 2.56
N ARG A 38 7.56 -3.91 1.72
CA ARG A 38 6.33 -3.40 1.10
C ARG A 38 5.22 -3.13 2.14
N ALA A 39 4.98 -4.08 3.03
CA ALA A 39 3.97 -3.95 4.07
C ALA A 39 4.36 -2.90 5.13
N THR A 40 5.64 -2.80 5.50
CA THR A 40 6.11 -1.74 6.41
C THR A 40 5.96 -0.36 5.76
N TRP A 41 6.31 -0.23 4.47
CA TRP A 41 6.10 1.02 3.75
C TRP A 41 4.63 1.38 3.69
N HIS A 42 3.75 0.46 3.28
CA HIS A 42 2.30 0.66 3.26
C HIS A 42 1.76 1.09 4.64
N HIS A 43 2.19 0.41 5.70
CA HIS A 43 1.83 0.75 7.08
C HIS A 43 2.16 2.20 7.42
N LEU A 44 3.38 2.65 7.12
CA LEU A 44 3.76 4.04 7.34
C LEU A 44 2.95 5.00 6.46
N VAL A 45 2.66 4.64 5.22
CA VAL A 45 1.84 5.47 4.32
C VAL A 45 0.45 5.71 4.90
N VAL A 46 -0.19 4.65 5.40
CA VAL A 46 -1.54 4.73 5.97
C VAL A 46 -1.51 5.40 7.34
N ASN A 47 -0.73 4.88 8.29
CA ASN A 47 -0.77 5.31 9.69
C ASN A 47 -0.17 6.70 9.92
N ALA A 48 0.92 7.05 9.23
CA ALA A 48 1.47 8.39 9.31
C ALA A 48 0.75 9.38 8.39
N GLY A 49 -0.15 8.90 7.52
CA GLY A 49 -0.92 9.73 6.59
C GLY A 49 -0.06 10.37 5.50
N LEU A 50 0.94 9.66 4.95
CA LEU A 50 1.82 10.22 3.92
C LEU A 50 1.01 10.52 2.64
N PRO A 51 0.90 11.78 2.19
CA PRO A 51 0.19 12.13 0.97
C PRO A 51 1.02 11.82 -0.29
N VAL A 52 0.35 11.81 -1.45
CA VAL A 52 1.03 11.74 -2.75
C VAL A 52 1.88 13.00 -2.95
N TYR A 53 1.29 14.17 -2.72
CA TYR A 53 1.93 15.47 -2.75
C TYR A 53 2.34 15.86 -1.33
N LEU A 54 3.65 15.84 -1.06
CA LEU A 54 4.19 16.05 0.29
C LEU A 54 4.00 17.48 0.80
N GLU A 55 3.71 18.40 -0.10
CA GLU A 55 3.40 19.79 0.16
C GLU A 55 2.10 19.94 0.97
N GLU A 56 1.17 18.98 0.86
CA GLU A 56 -0.08 18.96 1.63
C GLU A 56 0.15 18.69 3.11
N ASP A 57 1.13 17.83 3.42
CA ASP A 57 1.50 17.46 4.79
C ASP A 57 2.96 16.98 4.86
N ALA A 58 3.88 17.94 5.03
CA ALA A 58 5.30 17.65 5.15
C ALA A 58 5.67 16.97 6.48
N ASP A 59 4.84 17.13 7.51
CA ASP A 59 5.07 16.59 8.86
C ASP A 59 4.74 15.09 8.95
N SER A 60 3.97 14.57 7.99
CA SER A 60 3.71 13.13 7.83
C SER A 60 4.99 12.30 7.71
N LEU A 61 6.06 12.87 7.12
CA LEU A 61 7.39 12.25 7.09
C LEU A 61 8.02 12.10 8.47
N VAL A 62 7.84 13.11 9.33
CA VAL A 62 8.39 13.10 10.70
C VAL A 62 7.64 12.07 11.54
N ARG A 63 6.29 12.07 11.46
CA ARG A 63 5.46 11.06 12.14
C ARG A 63 5.84 9.63 11.74
N ALA A 64 6.06 9.40 10.44
CA ALA A 64 6.46 8.09 9.93
C ALA A 64 7.82 7.63 10.47
N VAL A 65 8.83 8.51 10.50
CA VAL A 65 10.16 8.13 10.98
C VAL A 65 10.21 7.99 12.51
N ASP A 66 9.44 8.79 13.24
CA ASP A 66 9.33 8.70 14.70
C ASP A 66 8.73 7.36 15.12
N GLU A 67 7.63 6.93 14.48
CA GLU A 67 7.04 5.62 14.73
C GLU A 67 7.99 4.46 14.40
N LEU A 68 8.68 4.55 13.26
CA LEU A 68 9.64 3.53 12.84
C LEU A 68 10.85 3.46 13.79
N GLU A 69 11.38 4.61 14.23
CA GLU A 69 12.52 4.70 15.14
C GLU A 69 12.17 4.18 16.53
N GLU A 70 11.00 4.50 17.07
CA GLU A 70 10.54 4.01 18.38
C GLU A 70 10.48 2.48 18.40
N ALA A 71 9.86 1.87 17.37
CA ALA A 71 9.80 0.42 17.22
C ALA A 71 11.19 -0.20 17.03
N ARG A 72 12.06 0.47 16.27
CA ARG A 72 13.45 0.03 16.05
C ARG A 72 14.26 0.05 17.34
N GLN A 73 14.10 1.06 18.19
CA GLN A 73 14.83 1.16 19.46
C GLN A 73 14.51 -0.03 20.37
N LEU A 74 13.24 -0.43 20.44
CA LEU A 74 12.82 -1.62 21.20
C LEU A 74 13.48 -2.89 20.65
N TRP A 75 13.48 -3.07 19.33
CA TRP A 75 14.14 -4.20 18.68
C TRP A 75 15.66 -4.22 18.89
N LEU A 76 16.32 -3.05 18.84
CA LEU A 76 17.75 -2.92 19.09
C LEU A 76 18.11 -3.28 20.54
N ALA A 77 17.32 -2.82 21.51
CA ALA A 77 17.51 -3.15 22.92
C ALA A 77 17.46 -4.67 23.15
N GLU A 78 16.45 -5.35 22.61
CA GLU A 78 16.34 -6.82 22.69
C GLU A 78 17.48 -7.53 21.93
N THR A 79 17.86 -7.01 20.76
CA THR A 79 19.00 -7.55 19.99
C THR A 79 20.32 -7.42 20.75
N HIS A 80 20.53 -6.30 21.44
CA HIS A 80 21.73 -6.05 22.26
C HIS A 80 21.75 -6.97 23.49
N ALA A 81 20.62 -7.11 24.20
CA ALA A 81 20.48 -8.02 25.32
C ALA A 81 20.77 -9.47 24.90
N TYR A 82 20.25 -9.90 23.75
CA TYR A 82 20.54 -11.20 23.17
C TYR A 82 22.03 -11.39 22.89
N LYS A 83 22.67 -10.44 22.19
CA LYS A 83 24.11 -10.50 21.87
C LYS A 83 24.96 -10.61 23.14
N SER A 84 24.68 -9.80 24.16
CA SER A 84 25.37 -9.83 25.45
C SER A 84 25.23 -11.20 26.13
N ARG A 85 24.01 -11.76 26.19
CA ARG A 85 23.77 -13.10 26.73
C ARG A 85 24.57 -14.17 25.97
N ARG A 86 24.56 -14.13 24.64
CA ARG A 86 25.28 -15.12 23.82
C ARG A 86 26.79 -15.04 23.97
N LEU A 87 27.35 -13.85 24.17
CA LEU A 87 28.78 -13.71 24.46
C LEU A 87 29.14 -14.43 25.76
N GLN A 88 28.33 -14.27 26.82
CA GLN A 88 28.51 -14.95 28.10
C GLN A 88 28.34 -16.47 27.97
N GLU A 89 27.28 -16.92 27.28
CA GLU A 89 27.03 -18.36 27.06
C GLU A 89 28.14 -19.03 26.25
N LYS A 90 28.65 -18.36 25.21
CA LYS A 90 29.80 -18.85 24.42
C LYS A 90 31.06 -18.96 25.28
N ALA A 91 31.33 -17.98 26.15
CA ALA A 91 32.45 -18.03 27.09
C ALA A 91 32.29 -19.18 28.10
N ALA A 92 31.07 -19.47 28.53
CA ALA A 92 30.71 -20.60 29.39
C ALA A 92 30.59 -21.95 28.64
N GLY A 93 31.05 -22.05 27.39
CA GLY A 93 31.08 -23.29 26.60
C GLY A 93 29.76 -23.67 25.90
N ARG A 94 28.67 -22.92 26.07
CA ARG A 94 27.37 -23.19 25.43
C ARG A 94 27.27 -22.52 24.06
N ARG A 95 27.75 -23.22 23.03
CA ARG A 95 27.87 -22.66 21.66
C ARG A 95 26.60 -22.73 20.82
N GLN A 96 25.64 -23.58 21.15
CA GLN A 96 24.36 -23.64 20.44
C GLN A 96 23.35 -22.63 21.03
N PRO A 97 22.70 -21.78 20.21
CA PRO A 97 21.55 -20.98 20.64
C PRO A 97 20.39 -21.89 21.04
N ARG A 98 19.49 -21.39 21.89
CA ARG A 98 18.23 -22.08 22.19
C ARG A 98 17.30 -22.02 20.98
N ARG A 99 16.38 -22.99 20.85
CA ARG A 99 15.42 -23.04 19.74
C ARG A 99 14.52 -21.80 19.70
N SER A 100 14.12 -21.30 20.86
CA SER A 100 13.33 -20.08 21.05
C SER A 100 14.06 -18.80 20.66
N GLU A 101 15.39 -18.85 20.57
CA GLU A 101 16.16 -17.69 20.17
C GLU A 101 16.15 -17.52 18.66
N GLY A 102 15.64 -18.47 17.85
CA GLY A 102 15.71 -18.41 16.39
C GLY A 102 15.35 -17.06 15.74
N TRP A 103 14.47 -16.27 16.35
CA TRP A 103 14.12 -14.93 15.87
C TRP A 103 15.32 -13.99 15.63
N HIS A 104 16.44 -14.16 16.35
CA HIS A 104 17.64 -13.34 16.15
C HIS A 104 18.48 -13.71 14.93
N THR A 105 18.36 -14.94 14.41
CA THR A 105 19.08 -15.38 13.20
C THR A 105 18.32 -15.05 11.93
N TRP A 106 17.08 -14.58 12.05
CA TRP A 106 16.21 -14.29 10.91
C TRP A 106 16.42 -12.85 10.44
N LEU A 107 16.18 -12.62 9.15
CA LEU A 107 16.31 -11.30 8.52
C LEU A 107 15.47 -10.25 9.27
N GLU A 108 15.65 -8.96 8.95
CA GLU A 108 15.07 -7.78 9.63
C GLU A 108 13.51 -7.73 9.74
N TRP A 109 12.81 -8.82 9.45
CA TRP A 109 11.34 -8.95 9.46
C TRP A 109 10.89 -9.76 10.67
N LEU A 110 10.09 -9.14 11.53
CA LEU A 110 9.55 -9.75 12.75
C LEU A 110 8.21 -10.45 12.52
N ALA A 111 7.46 -10.07 11.49
CA ALA A 111 6.12 -10.56 11.17
C ALA A 111 5.80 -10.32 9.69
N PHE A 112 6.43 -11.07 8.78
CA PHE A 112 6.30 -10.87 7.34
C PHE A 112 4.83 -10.90 6.87
N CYS A 113 4.41 -9.87 6.14
CA CYS A 113 3.09 -9.76 5.52
C CYS A 113 3.26 -9.79 3.99
N PRO A 114 2.80 -10.85 3.30
CA PRO A 114 2.97 -10.98 1.84
C PRO A 114 2.09 -9.97 1.07
N ASP A 115 0.87 -9.74 1.56
CA ASP A 115 0.01 -8.66 1.06
C ASP A 115 0.35 -7.37 1.81
N PRO A 116 0.84 -6.32 1.13
CA PRO A 116 1.16 -5.06 1.77
C PRO A 116 -0.03 -4.35 2.41
N GLN A 117 -1.27 -4.64 2.02
CA GLN A 117 -2.46 -3.99 2.59
C GLN A 117 -3.01 -4.73 3.82
N LEU A 118 -2.64 -5.99 4.00
CA LEU A 118 -3.04 -6.80 5.13
C LEU A 118 -1.86 -6.92 6.10
N HIS A 119 -1.76 -5.93 6.99
CA HIS A 119 -0.82 -5.89 8.11
C HIS A 119 -1.53 -5.40 9.38
N PRO A 120 -0.94 -5.60 10.58
CA PRO A 120 -1.44 -4.98 11.81
C PRO A 120 -1.56 -3.46 11.67
N ARG A 121 -2.69 -2.89 12.12
CA ARG A 121 -2.97 -1.43 12.04
C ARG A 121 -2.47 -0.65 13.25
N GLU A 122 -2.27 -1.31 14.38
CA GLU A 122 -1.71 -0.67 15.58
C GLU A 122 -0.28 -0.19 15.36
N ARG A 123 0.17 0.79 16.17
CA ARG A 123 1.52 1.36 16.07
C ARG A 123 2.59 0.28 16.06
N LEU A 124 3.63 0.47 15.24
CA LEU A 124 4.73 -0.50 15.10
C LEU A 124 5.33 -0.89 16.46
N VAL A 125 5.53 0.06 17.38
CA VAL A 125 6.10 -0.21 18.71
C VAL A 125 5.28 -1.23 19.50
N THR A 126 3.95 -1.13 19.44
CA THR A 126 3.03 -2.02 20.16
C THR A 126 3.10 -3.44 19.61
N VAL A 127 3.10 -3.58 18.28
CA VAL A 127 3.17 -4.88 17.62
C VAL A 127 4.54 -5.52 17.82
N VAL A 128 5.62 -4.75 17.67
CA VAL A 128 7.00 -5.22 17.91
C VAL A 128 7.18 -5.68 19.34
N HIS A 129 6.65 -4.94 20.32
CA HIS A 129 6.68 -5.35 21.73
C HIS A 129 5.98 -6.69 21.97
N ARG A 130 4.77 -6.87 21.42
CA ARG A 130 4.01 -8.12 21.54
C ARG A 130 4.72 -9.30 20.89
N LEU A 131 5.28 -9.10 19.70
CA LEU A 131 6.08 -10.11 19.00
C LEU A 131 7.31 -10.52 19.81
N LEU A 132 8.10 -9.56 20.32
CA LEU A 132 9.29 -9.83 21.13
C LEU A 132 8.94 -10.56 22.43
N THR A 133 7.83 -10.20 23.06
CA THR A 133 7.31 -10.89 24.25
C THR A 133 6.92 -12.34 23.94
N ALA A 134 6.20 -12.55 22.85
CA ALA A 134 5.81 -13.89 22.39
C ALA A 134 7.05 -14.76 22.08
N TYR A 135 8.04 -14.20 21.37
CA TYR A 135 9.30 -14.88 21.07
C TYR A 135 10.08 -15.28 22.32
N ARG A 136 10.09 -14.42 23.36
CA ARG A 136 10.75 -14.72 24.64
C ARG A 136 10.06 -15.85 25.40
N SER A 137 8.74 -15.91 25.33
CA SER A 137 7.95 -16.83 26.16
C SER A 137 8.03 -18.30 25.70
N GLU A 138 8.51 -18.57 24.48
CA GLU A 138 8.40 -19.87 23.76
C GLU A 138 6.96 -20.39 23.59
N ALA A 139 6.00 -19.78 24.27
CA ALA A 139 4.58 -20.03 24.26
C ALA A 139 3.91 -18.99 23.35
N THR A 140 4.18 -19.05 22.05
CA THR A 140 3.12 -18.62 21.13
C THR A 140 1.97 -19.58 21.35
N SER A 141 0.98 -19.19 22.16
CA SER A 141 -0.22 -20.00 22.31
C SER A 141 -0.78 -20.21 20.90
N ALA A 142 -1.14 -21.45 20.56
CA ALA A 142 -1.74 -21.75 19.27
C ALA A 142 -3.11 -21.08 19.08
N ASP A 143 -3.58 -20.34 20.10
CA ASP A 143 -4.92 -19.81 20.21
C ASP A 143 -5.03 -18.32 19.91
N VAL A 144 -3.93 -17.55 19.84
CA VAL A 144 -3.96 -16.11 19.47
C VAL A 144 -2.79 -15.67 18.60
N CYS A 145 -3.05 -14.79 17.63
CA CYS A 145 -2.01 -14.16 16.81
C CYS A 145 -1.21 -13.16 17.67
N PRO A 146 0.13 -13.27 17.78
CA PRO A 146 0.90 -12.32 18.59
C PRO A 146 1.02 -10.92 17.97
N ALA A 147 0.62 -10.74 16.70
CA ALA A 147 0.70 -9.46 16.01
C ALA A 147 -0.60 -8.64 16.10
N CYS A 148 -1.76 -9.30 16.21
CA CYS A 148 -3.07 -8.63 16.24
C CYS A 148 -4.04 -9.18 17.29
N GLU A 149 -3.63 -10.14 18.10
CA GLU A 149 -4.41 -10.81 19.14
C GLU A 149 -5.66 -11.58 18.68
N ALA A 150 -5.89 -11.67 17.36
CA ALA A 150 -7.00 -12.44 16.81
C ALA A 150 -6.92 -13.93 17.20
N PRO A 151 -8.05 -14.57 17.55
CA PRO A 151 -8.08 -15.96 18.00
C PRO A 151 -7.78 -16.94 16.85
N ARG A 152 -7.27 -18.13 17.22
CA ARG A 152 -6.97 -19.29 16.34
C ARG A 152 -6.23 -18.91 15.06
N PRO A 153 -4.98 -18.44 15.15
CA PRO A 153 -4.30 -17.92 14.00
C PRO A 153 -3.95 -19.02 12.99
N SER A 154 -4.54 -18.97 11.79
CA SER A 154 -4.07 -19.68 10.59
C SER A 154 -2.86 -18.95 10.00
N LEU A 155 -2.03 -19.60 9.18
CA LEU A 155 -0.95 -18.94 8.44
C LEU A 155 -1.32 -18.87 6.95
N PRO A 156 -1.49 -17.67 6.34
CA PRO A 156 -1.46 -16.34 6.97
C PRO A 156 -2.62 -16.08 7.94
N CYS A 157 -2.41 -15.15 8.87
CA CYS A 157 -3.46 -14.71 9.81
C CYS A 157 -4.57 -14.02 9.03
N LEU A 158 -5.80 -14.53 9.11
CA LEU A 158 -6.94 -13.96 8.39
C LEU A 158 -7.28 -12.53 8.82
N SER A 159 -6.91 -12.14 10.04
CA SER A 159 -7.22 -10.80 10.56
C SER A 159 -6.19 -9.74 10.16
N CYS A 160 -4.90 -10.09 10.09
CA CYS A 160 -3.84 -9.10 9.90
C CYS A 160 -2.81 -9.48 8.82
N GLY A 161 -3.03 -10.57 8.07
CA GLY A 161 -2.19 -10.98 6.94
C GLY A 161 -0.81 -11.52 7.28
N VAL A 162 -0.36 -11.45 8.55
CA VAL A 162 0.96 -11.92 8.95
C VAL A 162 1.12 -13.40 8.57
N TYR A 163 2.24 -13.75 7.95
CA TYR A 163 2.56 -15.09 7.47
C TYR A 163 3.64 -15.79 8.29
N SER A 164 4.46 -15.05 9.04
CA SER A 164 5.53 -15.65 9.83
C SER A 164 5.72 -14.95 11.18
N TRP A 165 4.98 -15.40 12.19
CA TRP A 165 5.30 -15.15 13.60
C TRP A 165 5.74 -16.42 14.34
N SER A 166 5.61 -17.59 13.70
CA SER A 166 6.09 -18.86 14.24
C SER A 166 7.45 -19.20 13.64
N PRO A 167 8.41 -19.70 14.44
CA PRO A 167 9.69 -20.21 13.95
C PRO A 167 9.56 -21.25 12.83
N ALA A 168 8.46 -22.02 12.81
CA ALA A 168 8.21 -23.07 11.83
C ALA A 168 7.59 -22.56 10.51
N ALA A 169 7.02 -21.35 10.52
CA ALA A 169 6.23 -20.77 9.44
C ALA A 169 7.03 -19.86 8.50
N TYR A 170 8.32 -19.67 8.77
CA TYR A 170 9.14 -18.75 8.00
C TYR A 170 9.35 -19.24 6.54
N PRO A 171 9.34 -18.36 5.52
CA PRO A 171 9.52 -18.70 4.11
C PRO A 171 10.92 -19.24 3.73
N ARG A 172 11.81 -19.44 4.72
CA ARG A 172 13.06 -20.21 4.60
C ARG A 172 13.14 -21.33 5.63
N ASN A 173 12.01 -21.96 5.96
CA ASN A 173 12.11 -23.29 6.53
C ASN A 173 12.86 -24.20 5.52
N PRO A 174 13.55 -25.26 5.97
CA PRO A 174 14.31 -26.14 5.08
C PRO A 174 13.49 -26.80 3.95
N ALA A 175 12.17 -26.60 3.89
CA ALA A 175 11.30 -27.08 2.82
C ALA A 175 11.20 -26.12 1.61
N GLY A 176 11.84 -24.94 1.63
CA GLY A 176 12.03 -24.09 0.44
C GLY A 176 10.75 -23.47 -0.14
N VAL A 177 9.67 -23.39 0.65
CA VAL A 177 8.40 -22.81 0.19
C VAL A 177 8.54 -21.30 0.11
N GLN A 178 8.74 -20.77 -1.10
CA GLN A 178 8.50 -19.36 -1.38
C GLN A 178 7.01 -19.06 -1.16
N PRO A 179 6.64 -17.93 -0.53
CA PRO A 179 5.27 -17.46 -0.60
C PRO A 179 4.87 -17.37 -2.06
N SER A 180 3.72 -17.93 -2.43
CA SER A 180 3.17 -17.69 -3.76
C SER A 180 3.07 -16.18 -3.96
N ASP A 181 3.49 -15.69 -5.12
CA ASP A 181 3.09 -14.36 -5.60
C ASP A 181 1.57 -14.33 -5.49
N THR A 182 1.03 -13.66 -4.46
CA THR A 182 -0.40 -13.67 -4.23
C THR A 182 -1.01 -12.94 -5.42
N PRO A 183 -1.80 -13.60 -6.28
CA PRO A 183 -2.30 -12.96 -7.49
C PRO A 183 -3.32 -11.89 -7.10
N GLY A 184 -3.10 -10.65 -7.53
CA GLY A 184 -4.15 -9.78 -8.07
C GLY A 184 -5.11 -9.04 -7.12
N ILE A 185 -5.20 -9.32 -5.82
CA ILE A 185 -6.21 -8.66 -4.96
C ILE A 185 -5.67 -7.36 -4.30
N GLY A 186 -4.35 -7.17 -4.33
CA GLY A 186 -3.70 -6.04 -3.68
C GLY A 186 -3.46 -4.83 -4.59
N LEU A 187 -3.40 -3.62 -4.00
CA LEU A 187 -2.97 -2.40 -4.70
C LEU A 187 -1.62 -2.64 -5.40
N PRO A 188 -1.51 -2.25 -6.67
CA PRO A 188 -0.25 -2.25 -7.40
C PRO A 188 0.87 -1.60 -6.57
N TRP A 189 2.02 -2.26 -6.50
CA TRP A 189 3.15 -1.77 -5.71
C TRP A 189 3.57 -0.35 -6.11
N GLN A 190 3.43 0.03 -7.39
CA GLN A 190 3.68 1.39 -7.86
C GLN A 190 2.85 2.43 -7.08
N LEU A 191 1.58 2.15 -6.80
CA LEU A 191 0.68 3.08 -6.11
C LEU A 191 1.05 3.20 -4.65
N ILE A 192 1.27 2.07 -3.99
CA ILE A 192 1.77 2.02 -2.62
C ILE A 192 3.09 2.80 -2.51
N TRP A 193 4.01 2.57 -3.46
CA TRP A 193 5.29 3.27 -3.53
C TRP A 193 5.14 4.79 -3.68
N HIS A 194 4.15 5.23 -4.45
CA HIS A 194 3.83 6.63 -4.67
C HIS A 194 2.89 7.23 -3.61
N ARG A 195 2.44 6.42 -2.64
CA ARG A 195 1.50 6.77 -1.56
C ARG A 195 0.07 7.08 -2.03
N ALA A 196 -0.28 6.64 -3.23
CA ALA A 196 -1.64 6.70 -3.77
C ALA A 196 -2.43 5.49 -3.26
N VAL A 197 -2.71 5.47 -1.95
CA VAL A 197 -3.43 4.37 -1.29
C VAL A 197 -4.79 4.86 -0.77
N PRO A 198 -5.82 3.99 -0.78
CA PRO A 198 -7.09 4.25 -0.12
C PRO A 198 -6.89 4.61 1.35
N ARG A 199 -7.77 5.48 1.83
CA ARG A 199 -7.93 5.88 3.22
C ARG A 199 -9.20 5.23 3.76
N ASP A 200 -9.38 5.25 5.08
CA ASP A 200 -10.60 4.71 5.70
C ASP A 200 -11.88 5.43 5.22
N THR A 201 -11.75 6.65 4.69
CA THR A 201 -12.85 7.42 4.08
C THR A 201 -13.05 7.14 2.58
N THR A 202 -12.18 6.35 1.95
CA THR A 202 -12.28 6.05 0.53
C THR A 202 -13.48 5.15 0.25
N VAL A 203 -14.32 5.60 -0.67
CA VAL A 203 -15.46 4.86 -1.20
C VAL A 203 -15.21 4.49 -2.66
N GLY A 204 -15.85 3.44 -3.16
CA GLY A 204 -15.67 3.04 -4.54
C GLY A 204 -16.20 1.65 -4.87
N GLY A 205 -16.03 1.23 -6.12
CA GLY A 205 -16.55 -0.04 -6.61
C GLY A 205 -15.70 -0.63 -7.72
N GLY A 206 -15.73 -1.96 -7.84
CA GLY A 206 -14.97 -2.74 -8.80
C GLY A 206 -13.66 -3.33 -8.27
N ASP A 207 -12.95 -4.01 -9.16
CA ASP A 207 -11.68 -4.72 -8.89
C ASP A 207 -10.51 -4.00 -9.58
N ILE A 208 -9.46 -3.66 -8.83
CA ILE A 208 -8.25 -2.98 -9.35
C ILE A 208 -7.59 -3.78 -10.47
N ALA A 209 -7.67 -5.12 -10.41
CA ALA A 209 -7.13 -6.00 -11.43
C ALA A 209 -7.87 -5.90 -12.77
N GLU A 210 -9.10 -5.37 -12.78
CA GLU A 210 -9.96 -5.21 -13.95
C GLU A 210 -10.32 -3.74 -14.18
N LEU A 211 -11.36 -3.25 -13.48
CA LEU A 211 -11.72 -1.84 -13.41
C LEU A 211 -12.19 -1.51 -12.00
N ARG A 212 -11.67 -0.43 -11.43
CA ARG A 212 -12.15 0.13 -10.16
C ARG A 212 -12.19 1.63 -10.20
N ALA A 213 -13.23 2.22 -9.66
CA ALA A 213 -13.33 3.66 -9.43
C ALA A 213 -13.43 3.94 -7.95
N GLU A 214 -12.64 4.89 -7.46
CA GLU A 214 -12.60 5.28 -6.06
C GLU A 214 -12.65 6.80 -5.91
N PHE A 215 -13.20 7.25 -4.78
CA PHE A 215 -13.19 8.63 -4.35
C PHE A 215 -12.81 8.70 -2.87
N THR A 216 -11.84 9.55 -2.55
CA THR A 216 -11.40 9.81 -1.18
C THR A 216 -11.72 11.25 -0.81
N PRO A 217 -12.77 11.50 -0.02
CA PRO A 217 -13.12 12.85 0.40
C PRO A 217 -11.97 13.50 1.17
N THR A 218 -11.61 14.73 0.80
CA THR A 218 -10.60 15.56 1.51
C THR A 218 -11.23 16.79 2.18
N SER A 219 -12.46 17.14 1.78
CA SER A 219 -13.25 18.24 2.32
C SER A 219 -14.28 17.77 3.36
N GLN A 220 -14.72 18.69 4.22
CA GLN A 220 -15.70 18.39 5.27
C GLN A 220 -17.11 18.08 4.72
N ASP A 221 -17.49 18.73 3.61
CA ASP A 221 -18.75 18.47 2.92
C ASP A 221 -18.70 17.20 2.06
N GLY A 222 -17.50 16.63 1.87
CA GLY A 222 -17.24 15.45 1.09
C GLY A 222 -17.44 15.62 -0.41
N LEU A 223 -17.61 16.85 -0.89
CA LEU A 223 -17.82 17.14 -2.32
C LEU A 223 -16.51 17.22 -3.08
N PHE A 224 -15.43 17.58 -2.40
CA PHE A 224 -14.06 17.61 -2.93
C PHE A 224 -13.21 16.50 -2.33
N GLY A 225 -12.40 15.88 -3.17
CA GLY A 225 -11.57 14.74 -2.80
C GLY A 225 -10.69 14.28 -3.94
N ILE A 226 -9.99 13.17 -3.72
CA ILE A 226 -9.16 12.53 -4.73
C ILE A 226 -10.02 11.49 -5.45
N PHE A 227 -10.25 11.69 -6.75
CA PHE A 227 -10.89 10.70 -7.60
C PHE A 227 -9.83 9.86 -8.33
N GLN A 228 -10.00 8.55 -8.35
CA GLN A 228 -9.03 7.65 -8.97
C GLN A 228 -9.73 6.55 -9.74
N LEU A 229 -9.38 6.42 -11.03
CA LEU A 229 -9.75 5.28 -11.86
C LEU A 229 -8.55 4.33 -11.98
N TYR A 230 -8.81 3.04 -11.81
CA TYR A 230 -7.88 1.96 -12.05
C TYR A 230 -8.37 1.12 -13.22
N VAL A 231 -7.49 0.88 -14.18
CA VAL A 231 -7.74 0.01 -15.33
C VAL A 231 -6.63 -1.02 -15.34
N ARG A 232 -6.93 -2.30 -15.15
CA ARG A 232 -5.94 -3.40 -15.20
C ARG A 232 -4.67 -3.11 -14.38
N ASN A 233 -4.82 -2.74 -13.10
CA ASN A 233 -3.73 -2.38 -12.18
C ASN A 233 -3.00 -1.05 -12.50
N VAL A 234 -3.51 -0.25 -13.44
CA VAL A 234 -2.93 1.06 -13.78
C VAL A 234 -3.84 2.16 -13.26
N ALA A 235 -3.31 3.00 -12.36
CA ALA A 235 -3.96 4.25 -12.00
C ALA A 235 -3.92 5.23 -13.17
N VAL A 236 -5.05 5.85 -13.45
CA VAL A 236 -5.23 6.75 -14.60
C VAL A 236 -5.39 8.21 -14.17
N GLY A 237 -6.01 8.47 -13.02
CA GLY A 237 -6.08 9.82 -12.44
C GLY A 237 -4.72 10.30 -11.90
N ASP A 238 -4.57 11.62 -11.78
CA ASP A 238 -3.34 12.26 -11.27
C ASP A 238 -3.28 12.39 -9.74
N ALA A 239 -4.33 11.95 -9.04
CA ALA A 239 -4.49 12.04 -7.60
C ALA A 239 -4.56 13.48 -7.05
N THR A 240 -4.93 14.46 -7.88
CA THR A 240 -5.25 15.81 -7.43
C THR A 240 -6.63 15.88 -6.76
N THR A 241 -6.83 16.91 -5.93
CA THR A 241 -8.15 17.19 -5.35
C THR A 241 -9.08 17.78 -6.42
N THR A 242 -10.26 17.20 -6.57
CA THR A 242 -11.27 17.52 -7.57
C THR A 242 -12.69 17.43 -6.97
N ALA A 243 -13.69 17.96 -7.67
CA ALA A 243 -15.09 17.80 -7.32
C ALA A 243 -15.61 16.41 -7.76
N LEU A 244 -16.40 15.73 -6.92
CA LEU A 244 -16.92 14.40 -7.22
C LEU A 244 -17.90 14.36 -8.41
N TYR A 245 -18.75 15.40 -8.55
CA TYR A 245 -19.88 15.36 -9.47
C TYR A 245 -19.50 15.17 -10.96
N PRO A 246 -18.51 15.89 -11.53
CA PRO A 246 -18.05 15.63 -12.90
C PRO A 246 -17.62 14.17 -13.12
N HIS A 247 -16.82 13.62 -12.20
CA HIS A 247 -16.32 12.24 -12.29
C HIS A 247 -17.42 11.20 -12.11
N PHE A 248 -18.44 11.49 -11.31
CA PHE A 248 -19.65 10.66 -11.23
C PHE A 248 -20.36 10.57 -12.58
N GLN A 249 -20.48 11.70 -13.29
CA GLN A 249 -21.09 11.72 -14.62
C GLN A 249 -20.22 11.00 -15.67
N ASP A 250 -18.90 11.11 -15.57
CA ASP A 250 -17.96 10.40 -16.45
C ASP A 250 -18.08 8.88 -16.30
N LEU A 251 -18.16 8.37 -15.06
CA LEU A 251 -18.39 6.96 -14.81
C LEU A 251 -19.75 6.47 -15.33
N ARG A 252 -20.79 7.30 -15.22
CA ARG A 252 -22.09 7.00 -15.82
C ARG A 252 -21.99 6.90 -17.34
N ASN A 253 -21.24 7.80 -17.99
CA ASN A 253 -21.02 7.75 -19.43
C ASN A 253 -20.28 6.47 -19.84
N LEU A 254 -19.29 6.03 -19.03
CA LEU A 254 -18.60 4.74 -19.24
C LEU A 254 -19.54 3.54 -19.07
N TYR A 255 -20.41 3.57 -18.06
CA TYR A 255 -21.46 2.56 -17.87
C TYR A 255 -22.41 2.49 -19.08
N ASP A 256 -22.91 3.63 -19.54
CA ASP A 256 -23.78 3.70 -20.72
C ASP A 256 -23.08 3.16 -21.97
N ALA A 257 -21.79 3.45 -22.13
CA ALA A 257 -20.98 2.88 -23.21
C ALA A 257 -20.83 1.35 -23.09
N ALA A 258 -20.68 0.83 -21.86
CA ALA A 258 -20.58 -0.59 -21.54
C ALA A 258 -21.90 -1.35 -21.73
N GLU A 259 -23.06 -0.70 -21.61
CA GLU A 259 -24.36 -1.33 -21.88
C GLU A 259 -24.74 -1.34 -23.37
N ARG A 260 -24.31 -0.34 -24.14
CA ARG A 260 -24.70 -0.20 -25.55
C ARG A 260 -24.18 -1.34 -26.43
N PRO A 261 -25.05 -2.22 -26.98
CA PRO A 261 -24.60 -3.39 -27.72
C PRO A 261 -23.83 -3.01 -29.01
N GLY A 262 -22.96 -3.92 -29.43
CA GLY A 262 -22.19 -3.79 -30.68
C GLY A 262 -20.73 -3.39 -30.44
N SER A 263 -20.03 -3.16 -31.56
CA SER A 263 -18.64 -2.70 -31.55
C SER A 263 -18.58 -1.27 -32.07
N ARG A 264 -17.70 -0.47 -31.47
CA ARG A 264 -17.39 0.90 -31.91
C ARG A 264 -15.89 1.05 -32.01
N GLY A 265 -15.45 1.74 -33.06
CA GLY A 265 -14.05 2.12 -33.21
C GLY A 265 -13.59 3.02 -32.06
N PRO A 266 -12.30 3.33 -32.00
CA PRO A 266 -11.75 4.22 -30.99
C PRO A 266 -12.36 5.62 -31.11
N GLU A 267 -13.08 6.06 -30.09
CA GLU A 267 -13.63 7.40 -29.95
C GLU A 267 -12.88 8.15 -28.82
N PRO A 268 -12.73 9.49 -28.88
CA PRO A 268 -12.16 10.26 -27.78
C PRO A 268 -12.93 10.00 -26.48
N LEU A 269 -12.19 9.68 -25.41
CA LEU A 269 -12.73 9.54 -24.07
C LEU A 269 -12.34 10.78 -23.27
N ILE A 270 -13.32 11.59 -22.92
CA ILE A 270 -13.12 12.77 -22.07
C ILE A 270 -13.55 12.36 -20.66
N LEU A 271 -12.59 12.41 -19.75
CA LEU A 271 -12.82 12.32 -18.31
C LEU A 271 -12.37 13.66 -17.71
N GLY A 272 -12.91 14.05 -16.57
CA GLY A 272 -12.71 15.35 -15.94
C GLY A 272 -11.25 15.73 -15.65
N ASP A 273 -11.07 16.87 -15.00
CA ASP A 273 -9.78 17.55 -14.76
C ASP A 273 -8.63 16.65 -14.29
N THR A 274 -8.89 15.68 -13.41
CA THR A 274 -7.93 14.69 -12.90
C THR A 274 -7.25 13.84 -13.99
N PHE A 275 -7.81 13.85 -15.22
CA PHE A 275 -7.34 13.09 -16.38
C PHE A 275 -6.81 13.98 -17.51
N ASP A 276 -6.76 15.31 -17.34
CA ASP A 276 -6.36 16.27 -18.39
C ASP A 276 -4.94 16.04 -18.92
N HIS A 277 -4.13 15.34 -18.14
CA HIS A 277 -2.80 14.92 -18.53
C HIS A 277 -2.72 13.83 -19.57
N LEU A 278 -3.85 13.19 -19.86
CA LEU A 278 -3.95 12.09 -20.80
C LEU A 278 -4.72 12.53 -22.04
N GLU A 279 -4.26 12.04 -23.18
CA GLU A 279 -5.10 11.85 -24.34
C GLU A 279 -5.67 10.44 -24.26
N MET A 280 -7.00 10.31 -24.16
CA MET A 280 -7.66 9.02 -23.98
C MET A 280 -8.63 8.72 -25.12
N THR A 281 -8.71 7.44 -25.48
CA THR A 281 -9.71 6.92 -26.40
C THR A 281 -10.31 5.65 -25.85
N LEU A 282 -11.59 5.43 -26.16
CA LEU A 282 -12.32 4.23 -25.81
C LEU A 282 -12.79 3.54 -27.09
N GLU A 283 -12.43 2.27 -27.23
CA GLU A 283 -12.96 1.38 -28.26
C GLU A 283 -13.82 0.32 -27.55
N THR A 284 -14.92 -0.09 -28.18
CA THR A 284 -15.81 -1.11 -27.60
C THR A 284 -15.98 -2.28 -28.56
N THR A 285 -15.96 -3.49 -28.03
CA THR A 285 -16.31 -4.71 -28.75
C THR A 285 -17.59 -5.29 -28.15
N ARG A 286 -18.03 -6.46 -28.63
CA ARG A 286 -19.17 -7.17 -28.04
C ARG A 286 -18.98 -7.52 -26.57
N GLN A 287 -17.75 -7.78 -26.14
CA GLN A 287 -17.46 -8.29 -24.79
C GLN A 287 -16.55 -7.36 -23.99
N ASP A 288 -15.78 -6.51 -24.67
CA ASP A 288 -14.70 -5.76 -24.05
C ASP A 288 -14.78 -4.26 -24.33
N MET A 289 -14.10 -3.52 -23.48
CA MET A 289 -13.79 -2.11 -23.60
C MET A 289 -12.27 -1.97 -23.61
N ILE A 290 -11.75 -1.29 -24.61
CA ILE A 290 -10.32 -1.08 -24.78
C ILE A 290 -10.05 0.40 -24.51
N PHE A 291 -9.45 0.65 -23.36
CA PHE A 291 -8.95 1.95 -22.97
C PHE A 291 -7.58 2.14 -23.59
N ALA A 292 -7.38 3.23 -24.33
CA ALA A 292 -6.06 3.62 -24.76
C ALA A 292 -5.75 5.02 -24.32
N PHE A 293 -4.55 5.24 -23.78
CA PHE A 293 -4.15 6.56 -23.31
C PHE A 293 -2.67 6.81 -23.50
N THR A 294 -2.33 8.08 -23.70
CA THR A 294 -0.96 8.59 -23.83
C THR A 294 -0.85 9.87 -23.00
N THR A 295 0.26 10.05 -22.28
CA THR A 295 0.51 11.30 -21.57
C THR A 295 0.78 12.43 -22.55
N ARG A 296 0.12 13.57 -22.34
CA ARG A 296 0.26 14.78 -23.15
C ARG A 296 1.66 15.39 -22.96
N PRO A 297 2.43 15.63 -24.04
CA PRO A 297 3.78 16.20 -23.93
C PRO A 297 3.84 17.56 -23.24
N GLU A 298 2.81 18.37 -23.43
CA GLU A 298 2.68 19.72 -22.87
C GLU A 298 2.36 19.74 -21.37
N TRP A 299 1.97 18.60 -20.81
CA TRP A 299 1.57 18.52 -19.41
C TRP A 299 2.76 18.19 -18.51
N GLY A 300 3.49 19.24 -18.11
CA GLY A 300 4.45 19.27 -17.01
C GLY A 300 5.22 17.98 -16.71
N ALA A 301 5.29 17.62 -15.42
CA ALA A 301 5.81 16.32 -14.98
C ALA A 301 4.61 15.43 -14.63
N PRO A 302 4.36 14.34 -15.37
CA PRO A 302 3.18 13.54 -15.14
C PRO A 302 3.23 12.75 -13.84
N PRO A 303 2.10 12.20 -13.33
CA PRO A 303 2.08 11.29 -12.23
C PRO A 303 3.10 10.21 -12.48
N PRO A 304 3.83 9.79 -11.43
CA PRO A 304 4.89 8.82 -11.60
C PRO A 304 4.43 7.47 -12.19
N TRP A 305 3.12 7.18 -12.17
CA TRP A 305 2.51 5.98 -12.74
C TRP A 305 1.95 6.15 -14.16
N ALA A 306 1.85 7.38 -14.67
CA ALA A 306 1.38 7.63 -16.03
C ALA A 306 2.40 7.11 -17.06
N PRO A 307 1.97 6.72 -18.27
CA PRO A 307 2.90 6.35 -19.33
C PRO A 307 3.83 7.53 -19.68
N TRP A 308 5.01 7.23 -20.21
CA TRP A 308 5.88 8.28 -20.74
C TRP A 308 5.20 9.00 -21.92
N ALA A 309 5.45 10.30 -22.06
CA ALA A 309 4.94 11.08 -23.19
C ALA A 309 5.29 10.40 -24.52
N GLY A 310 4.30 10.32 -25.43
CA GLY A 310 4.42 9.64 -26.72
C GLY A 310 4.32 8.10 -26.69
N ARG A 311 4.29 7.47 -25.50
CA ARG A 311 4.05 6.02 -25.38
C ARG A 311 2.57 5.76 -25.12
N ARG A 312 1.89 5.18 -26.11
CA ARG A 312 0.49 4.76 -25.97
C ARG A 312 0.38 3.46 -25.17
N MET A 313 -0.44 3.49 -24.13
CA MET A 313 -0.86 2.30 -23.39
C MET A 313 -2.24 1.87 -23.92
N ARG A 314 -2.48 0.55 -24.03
CA ARG A 314 -3.78 -0.04 -24.40
C ARG A 314 -4.12 -1.13 -23.38
N LEU A 315 -5.26 -1.00 -22.72
CA LEU A 315 -5.73 -1.90 -21.68
C LEU A 315 -7.14 -2.38 -22.03
N LEU A 316 -7.34 -3.70 -21.94
CA LEU A 316 -8.60 -4.36 -22.24
C LEU A 316 -9.28 -4.74 -20.94
N VAL A 317 -10.57 -4.42 -20.83
CA VAL A 317 -11.44 -4.73 -19.68
C VAL A 317 -12.75 -5.30 -20.21
N ARG A 318 -13.31 -6.31 -19.56
CA ARG A 318 -14.64 -6.80 -19.96
C ARG A 318 -15.72 -5.77 -19.63
N ARG A 319 -16.72 -5.64 -20.50
CA ARG A 319 -17.88 -4.78 -20.29
C ARG A 319 -18.60 -5.09 -18.97
N SER A 320 -18.64 -6.36 -18.58
CA SER A 320 -19.19 -6.80 -17.30
C SER A 320 -18.51 -6.13 -16.12
N GLU A 321 -17.18 -5.99 -16.15
CA GLU A 321 -16.45 -5.39 -15.03
C GLU A 321 -16.69 -3.88 -14.94
N VAL A 322 -16.87 -3.20 -16.07
CA VAL A 322 -17.26 -1.78 -16.07
C VAL A 322 -18.65 -1.58 -15.47
N ILE A 323 -19.60 -2.45 -15.85
CA ILE A 323 -20.97 -2.45 -15.31
C ILE A 323 -20.97 -2.75 -13.81
N ASN A 324 -20.21 -3.75 -13.36
CA ASN A 324 -20.10 -4.12 -11.95
C ASN A 324 -19.48 -2.99 -11.13
N ALA A 325 -18.36 -2.42 -11.59
CA ALA A 325 -17.70 -1.31 -10.92
C ALA A 325 -18.64 -0.11 -10.72
N TRP A 326 -19.42 0.25 -11.74
CA TRP A 326 -20.45 1.29 -11.62
C TRP A 326 -21.51 0.94 -10.58
N ARG A 327 -22.10 -0.26 -10.65
CA ARG A 327 -23.18 -0.68 -9.73
C ARG A 327 -22.74 -0.70 -8.28
N GLU A 328 -21.48 -1.01 -8.02
CA GLU A 328 -20.90 -0.98 -6.68
C GLU A 328 -20.57 0.45 -6.21
N ALA A 329 -20.04 1.29 -7.10
CA ALA A 329 -19.57 2.64 -6.78
C ALA A 329 -20.71 3.67 -6.68
N GLU A 330 -21.71 3.60 -7.58
CA GLU A 330 -22.82 4.54 -7.68
C GLU A 330 -23.52 4.81 -6.33
N PRO A 331 -24.01 3.80 -5.58
CA PRO A 331 -24.73 4.05 -4.34
C PRO A 331 -23.85 4.67 -3.26
N GLN A 332 -22.52 4.48 -3.31
CA GLN A 332 -21.59 5.11 -2.37
C GLN A 332 -21.33 6.57 -2.74
N PHE A 333 -21.08 6.86 -4.03
CA PHE A 333 -20.87 8.24 -4.49
C PHE A 333 -22.11 9.10 -4.33
N ARG A 334 -23.31 8.54 -4.54
CA ARG A 334 -24.57 9.27 -4.34
C ARG A 334 -24.74 9.78 -2.91
N GLN A 335 -24.17 9.12 -1.90
CA GLN A 335 -24.27 9.57 -0.50
C GLN A 335 -23.72 11.00 -0.33
N PHE A 336 -22.65 11.34 -1.06
CA PHE A 336 -22.06 12.67 -1.03
C PHE A 336 -22.82 13.69 -1.88
N LEU A 337 -23.55 13.24 -2.89
CA LEU A 337 -24.26 14.11 -3.85
C LEU A 337 -25.72 14.41 -3.45
N THR A 338 -26.25 13.82 -2.37
CA THR A 338 -27.63 14.03 -1.92
C THR A 338 -27.93 15.43 -1.37
N TRP A 339 -26.90 16.27 -1.18
CA TRP A 339 -27.00 17.64 -0.67
C TRP A 339 -26.98 18.71 -1.78
N LEU A 340 -26.96 18.31 -3.05
CA LEU A 340 -27.11 19.14 -4.25
C LEU A 340 -28.53 18.99 -4.81
#